data_AF-A0A968T8I5-F1
#
_entry.id   AF-A0A968T8I5-F1
#
_cell.length_a   1.000
_cell.length_b   1.000
_cell.length_c   1.000
_cell.angle_alpha   90.00
_cell.angle_beta   90.00
_cell.angle_gamma   90.00
#
_symmetry.space_group_name_H-M   'P 1'
#
loop_
_entity.id
_entity.type
_entity.pdbx_description
1 polymer ?
#
loop_
_entity_poly.entity_id
_entity_poly.type
_entity_poly.pdbx_seq_one_letter_code
_entity_poly.pdbx_strand_id
1 'polypeptide(L)'
;MTMAIIVENTPLAPDSQGVVRVANTRVTLDTVVTAFLEGCTPEEIREQYPSLQLPDIYLVIGYYLRHQDAVHTYLAERQQQANLIRQQAEQRFNQVGIRDRLMARRHPSR
;
A
#
# COMPACT_ATOMS: atom_id res chain seq x y z
N MET A 1 13.97 6.90 -41.12
CA MET A 1 12.74 6.86 -40.30
C MET A 1 13.00 7.69 -39.06
N THR A 2 12.12 8.64 -38.73
CA THR A 2 12.26 9.50 -37.54
C THR A 2 11.31 8.96 -36.48
N MET A 3 11.85 8.52 -35.34
CA MET A 3 11.04 8.08 -34.21
C MET A 3 10.65 9.30 -33.37
N ALA A 4 9.35 9.49 -33.12
CA ALA A 4 8.89 10.52 -32.19
C ALA A 4 9.00 10.01 -30.75
N ILE A 5 9.65 10.77 -29.88
CA ILE A 5 9.73 10.47 -28.45
C ILE A 5 8.53 11.12 -27.77
N ILE A 6 7.77 10.33 -27.01
CA ILE A 6 6.61 10.78 -26.25
C ILE A 6 7.01 10.87 -24.77
N VAL A 7 6.58 11.93 -24.09
CA VAL A 7 6.73 12.06 -22.65
C VAL A 7 5.60 11.27 -21.98
N GLU A 8 5.96 10.29 -21.17
CA GLU A 8 5.02 9.47 -20.42
C GLU A 8 4.95 9.92 -18.96
N ASN A 9 3.75 10.08 -18.44
CA ASN A 9 3.51 10.45 -17.06
C ASN A 9 3.60 9.22 -16.15
N THR A 10 4.09 9.40 -14.93
CA THR A 10 4.11 8.32 -13.94
C THR A 10 2.68 7.88 -13.60
N PRO A 11 2.40 6.57 -13.55
CA PRO A 11 1.06 6.06 -13.26
C PRO A 11 0.77 6.13 -11.76
N LEU A 12 0.89 7.30 -11.15
CA LEU A 12 0.65 7.54 -9.73
C LEU A 12 -0.42 8.61 -9.57
N ALA A 13 -1.47 8.28 -8.83
CA ALA A 13 -2.55 9.21 -8.53
C ALA A 13 -2.91 9.14 -7.03
N PRO A 14 -2.91 10.26 -6.30
CA PRO A 14 -3.45 10.29 -4.94
C PRO A 14 -4.98 10.16 -4.97
N ASP A 15 -5.54 9.38 -4.04
CA ASP A 15 -6.98 9.35 -3.81
C ASP A 15 -7.45 10.49 -2.90
N SER A 16 -8.77 10.56 -2.63
CA SER A 16 -9.36 11.62 -1.79
C SER A 16 -8.86 11.62 -0.35
N GLN A 17 -8.18 10.56 0.09
CA GLN A 17 -7.58 10.43 1.41
C GLN A 17 -6.05 10.61 1.36
N GLY A 18 -5.51 11.03 0.21
CA GLY A 18 -4.07 11.25 0.02
C GLY A 18 -3.26 9.96 -0.17
N VAL A 19 -3.90 8.81 -0.37
CA VAL A 19 -3.18 7.54 -0.62
C VAL A 19 -2.79 7.47 -2.09
N VAL A 20 -1.50 7.34 -2.35
CA VAL A 20 -1.00 7.25 -3.72
C VAL A 20 -1.21 5.83 -4.26
N ARG A 21 -1.98 5.72 -5.36
CA ARG A 21 -2.30 4.47 -6.05
C ARG A 21 -1.59 4.37 -7.39
N VAL A 22 -1.34 3.13 -7.80
CA VAL A 22 -0.72 2.83 -9.09
C VAL A 22 -1.78 2.62 -10.16
N ALA A 23 -1.72 3.44 -11.21
CA ALA A 23 -2.64 3.49 -12.34
C ALA A 23 -4.11 3.52 -11.86
N ASN A 24 -4.97 2.71 -12.49
CA ASN A 24 -6.39 2.55 -12.11
C ASN A 24 -6.60 1.38 -11.13
N THR A 25 -5.57 0.97 -10.38
CA THR A 25 -5.65 -0.19 -9.49
C THR A 25 -5.83 0.21 -8.03
N ARG A 26 -6.14 -0.78 -7.19
CA ARG A 26 -6.16 -0.59 -5.73
C ARG A 26 -4.79 -0.73 -5.08
N VAL A 27 -3.76 -1.09 -5.84
CA VAL A 27 -2.40 -1.26 -5.31
C VAL A 27 -1.78 0.11 -5.08
N THR A 28 -1.15 0.29 -3.92
CA THR A 28 -0.57 1.59 -3.52
C THR A 28 0.90 1.68 -3.91
N LEU A 29 1.41 2.90 -3.95
CA LEU A 29 2.85 3.17 -4.04
C LEU A 29 3.60 2.42 -2.93
N ASP A 30 3.06 2.45 -1.71
CA ASP A 30 3.59 1.81 -0.51
C ASP A 30 3.91 0.33 -0.77
N THR A 31 2.96 -0.39 -1.39
CA THR A 31 3.09 -1.82 -1.69
C THR A 31 4.21 -2.10 -2.68
N VAL A 32 4.26 -1.38 -3.80
CA VAL A 32 5.28 -1.60 -4.85
C VAL A 32 6.69 -1.26 -4.33
N VAL A 33 6.83 -0.14 -3.62
CA VAL A 33 8.12 0.28 -3.07
C VAL A 33 8.60 -0.68 -2.00
N THR A 34 7.71 -1.15 -1.12
CA THR A 34 8.08 -2.13 -0.08
C THR A 34 8.57 -3.43 -0.70
N ALA A 35 7.83 -4.00 -1.65
CA ALA A 35 8.23 -5.24 -2.31
C ALA A 35 9.58 -5.11 -3.04
N PHE A 36 9.81 -3.96 -3.70
CA PHE A 36 11.10 -3.68 -4.34
C PHE A 36 12.25 -3.61 -3.31
N LEU A 37 12.03 -2.94 -2.17
CA LEU A 37 13.02 -2.86 -1.08
C LEU A 37 13.28 -4.21 -0.40
N GLU A 38 12.31 -5.12 -0.40
CA GLU A 38 12.46 -6.50 0.05
C GLU A 38 13.22 -7.39 -0.96
N GLY A 39 13.62 -6.83 -2.10
CA GLY A 39 14.42 -7.50 -3.12
C GLY A 39 13.61 -8.16 -4.23
N CYS A 40 12.30 -7.95 -4.29
CA CYS A 40 11.48 -8.45 -5.39
C CYS A 40 11.80 -7.68 -6.68
N THR A 41 11.98 -8.43 -7.76
CA THR A 41 12.08 -7.89 -9.12
C THR A 41 10.73 -7.32 -9.59
N PRO A 42 10.71 -6.39 -10.56
CA PRO A 42 9.45 -5.88 -11.14
C PRO A 42 8.53 -6.99 -11.67
N GLU A 43 9.11 -8.06 -12.20
CA GLU A 43 8.39 -9.24 -12.70
C GLU A 43 7.75 -10.05 -11.57
N GLU A 44 8.46 -10.26 -10.46
CA GLU A 44 7.90 -10.91 -9.26
C GLU A 44 6.81 -10.05 -8.63
N ILE A 45 6.97 -8.73 -8.60
CA ILE A 45 5.92 -7.80 -8.14
C ILE A 45 4.68 -7.94 -9.03
N ARG A 46 4.83 -8.05 -10.35
CA ARG A 46 3.70 -8.30 -11.26
C ARG A 46 3.00 -9.63 -10.97
N GLU A 47 3.76 -10.67 -10.66
CA GLU A 47 3.20 -11.98 -10.31
C GLU A 47 2.40 -11.93 -9.00
N GLN A 48 2.90 -11.21 -8.00
CA GLN A 48 2.20 -10.98 -6.73
C GLN A 48 0.96 -10.08 -6.89
N TYR A 49 0.99 -9.13 -7.82
CA TYR A 49 -0.09 -8.17 -8.07
C TYR A 49 -0.53 -8.17 -9.54
N PRO A 50 -1.28 -9.19 -10.01
CA PRO A 50 -1.66 -9.34 -11.42
C PRO A 50 -2.53 -8.20 -12.00
N SER A 51 -3.08 -7.31 -11.16
CA SER A 51 -3.77 -6.12 -11.62
C SER A 51 -2.83 -5.05 -12.18
N LEU A 52 -1.55 -5.08 -11.84
CA LEU A 52 -0.54 -4.14 -12.31
C LEU A 52 0.00 -4.54 -13.69
N GLN A 53 0.25 -3.55 -14.54
CA GLN A 53 0.99 -3.75 -15.78
C GLN A 53 2.48 -3.65 -15.51
N LEU A 54 3.28 -4.48 -16.19
CA LEU A 54 4.74 -4.48 -16.01
C LEU A 54 5.38 -3.10 -16.27
N PRO A 55 5.02 -2.37 -17.35
CA PRO A 55 5.57 -1.03 -17.59
C PRO A 55 5.27 -0.05 -16.45
N ASP A 56 4.07 -0.12 -15.87
CA ASP A 56 3.68 0.74 -14.75
C ASP A 56 4.57 0.49 -13.53
N ILE A 57 4.89 -0.78 -13.23
CA ILE A 57 5.78 -1.14 -12.12
C ILE A 57 7.17 -0.54 -12.34
N TYR A 58 7.71 -0.66 -13.55
CA TYR A 58 9.00 -0.04 -13.90
C TYR A 58 8.96 1.49 -13.79
N LEU A 59 7.89 2.15 -14.24
CA LEU A 59 7.74 3.61 -14.10
C LEU A 59 7.66 4.04 -12.63
N VAL A 60 6.95 3.28 -11.79
CA VAL A 60 6.83 3.55 -10.35
C VAL A 60 8.18 3.37 -9.64
N ILE A 61 8.90 2.28 -9.93
CA ILE A 61 10.25 2.07 -9.38
C ILE A 61 11.22 3.15 -9.86
N GLY A 62 11.15 3.52 -11.15
CA GLY A 62 11.94 4.62 -11.70
C GLY A 62 11.65 5.96 -11.02
N TYR A 63 10.37 6.25 -10.75
CA TYR A 63 9.97 7.43 -9.98
C TYR A 63 10.52 7.37 -8.55
N TYR A 64 10.37 6.23 -7.87
CA TYR A 64 10.90 6.03 -6.52
C TYR A 64 12.42 6.28 -6.46
N LEU A 65 13.19 5.69 -7.38
CA LEU A 65 14.64 5.84 -7.42
C LEU A 65 15.08 7.29 -7.69
N ARG A 66 14.28 8.08 -8.41
CA ARG A 66 14.56 9.51 -8.67
C ARG A 66 14.11 10.44 -7.53
N HIS A 67 13.16 10.01 -6.71
CA HIS A 67 12.48 10.85 -5.72
C HIS A 67 12.43 10.18 -4.33
N GLN A 68 13.52 9.48 -3.95
CA GLN A 68 13.57 8.67 -2.73
C GLN A 68 13.17 9.45 -1.48
N ASP A 69 13.73 10.65 -1.25
CA ASP A 69 13.44 11.47 -0.07
C ASP A 69 11.95 11.82 0.05
N ALA A 70 11.32 12.21 -1.06
CA ALA A 70 9.91 12.55 -1.10
C ALA A 70 9.03 11.33 -0.82
N VAL A 71 9.36 10.19 -1.43
CA VAL A 71 8.62 8.95 -1.20
C VAL A 71 8.80 8.44 0.23
N HIS A 72 10.02 8.49 0.78
CA HIS A 72 10.29 8.08 2.16
C HIS A 72 9.54 8.95 3.16
N THR A 73 9.48 10.27 2.93
CA THR A 73 8.70 11.19 3.75
C THR A 73 7.22 10.81 3.74
N TYR A 74 6.65 10.60 2.56
CA TYR A 74 5.26 10.17 2.40
C TYR A 74 4.99 8.81 3.10
N LEU A 75 5.87 7.83 2.95
CA LEU A 75 5.73 6.52 3.59
C LEU A 75 5.80 6.62 5.13
N ALA A 76 6.68 7.48 5.66
CA ALA A 76 6.79 7.72 7.09
C ALA A 76 5.52 8.34 7.68
N GLU A 77 4.96 9.36 7.01
CA GLU A 77 3.69 9.99 7.42
C GLU A 77 2.53 8.98 7.42
N ARG A 78 2.46 8.13 6.39
CA ARG A 78 1.46 7.06 6.28
C ARG A 78 1.57 6.05 7.41
N GLN A 79 2.80 5.64 7.75
CA GLN A 79 3.03 4.70 8.86
C GLN A 79 2.62 5.31 10.20
N GLN A 80 2.92 6.60 10.43
CA GLN A 80 2.49 7.30 11.64
C GLN A 80 0.97 7.36 11.76
N GLN A 81 0.26 7.71 10.67
CA GLN A 81 -1.21 7.72 10.64
C GLN A 81 -1.79 6.33 10.93
N ALA A 82 -1.25 5.30 10.30
CA ALA A 82 -1.68 3.92 10.53
C ALA A 82 -1.49 3.49 12.00
N ASN A 83 -0.36 3.86 12.60
CA ASN A 83 -0.06 3.59 14.01
C ASN A 83 -1.03 4.32 14.95
N LEU A 84 -1.34 5.59 14.68
CA LEU A 84 -2.29 6.37 15.47
C LEU A 84 -3.71 5.77 15.41
N ILE A 85 -4.18 5.42 14.20
CA ILE A 85 -5.47 4.78 14.02
C ILE A 85 -5.52 3.44 14.76
N ARG A 86 -4.45 2.65 14.68
CA ARG A 86 -4.32 1.38 15.40
C ARG A 86 -4.39 1.57 16.92
N GLN A 87 -3.61 2.51 17.47
CA GLN A 87 -3.63 2.80 18.91
C GLN A 87 -5.00 3.28 19.38
N GLN A 88 -5.66 4.16 18.62
CA GLN A 88 -7.01 4.62 18.92
C GLN A 88 -8.03 3.47 18.88
N ALA A 89 -7.92 2.58 17.90
CA ALA A 89 -8.77 1.40 17.81
C ALA A 89 -8.54 0.45 19.00
N GLU A 90 -7.28 0.19 19.37
CA GLU A 90 -6.92 -0.65 20.53
C GLU A 90 -7.41 -0.04 21.86
N GLN A 91 -7.33 1.27 22.03
CA GLN A 91 -7.86 1.98 23.21
C GLN A 91 -9.40 1.96 23.25
N ARG A 92 -10.06 2.16 22.11
CA ARG A 92 -11.53 2.22 22.00
C ARG A 92 -12.17 0.84 22.11
N PHE A 93 -11.51 -0.17 21.58
CA PHE A 93 -11.93 -1.57 21.61
C PHE A 93 -11.03 -2.35 22.56
N ASN A 94 -11.12 -2.05 23.85
CA ASN A 94 -10.49 -2.87 24.87
C ASN A 94 -11.04 -4.31 24.77
N GLN A 95 -10.22 -5.26 24.29
CA GLN A 95 -10.63 -6.63 24.00
C GLN A 95 -10.91 -7.47 25.25
N VAL A 96 -10.74 -6.89 26.44
CA VAL A 96 -11.05 -7.51 27.72
C VAL A 96 -12.52 -7.92 27.75
N GLY A 97 -12.77 -9.22 27.88
CA GLY A 97 -14.10 -9.81 27.96
C GLY A 97 -14.80 -10.04 26.61
N ILE A 98 -14.17 -9.80 25.45
CA ILE A 98 -14.73 -10.22 24.14
C ILE A 98 -14.70 -11.75 24.03
N ARG A 99 -13.58 -12.37 24.41
CA ARG A 99 -13.45 -13.83 24.46
C ARG A 99 -14.48 -14.44 25.42
N ASP A 100 -14.65 -13.86 26.62
CA ASP A 100 -15.62 -14.34 27.60
C ASP A 100 -17.06 -14.17 27.11
N ARG A 101 -17.39 -13.04 26.47
CA ARG A 101 -18.70 -12.84 25.81
C ARG A 101 -18.95 -13.83 24.68
N LEU A 102 -17.95 -14.16 23.87
CA LEU A 102 -18.08 -15.13 22.78
C LEU A 102 -18.20 -16.56 23.32
N MET A 103 -17.49 -16.90 24.40
CA MET A 103 -17.58 -18.20 25.08
C MET A 103 -18.94 -18.40 25.77
N ALA A 104 -19.47 -17.36 26.43
CA ALA A 104 -20.81 -17.39 27.06
C ALA A 104 -21.94 -17.59 26.02
N ARG A 105 -21.77 -17.12 24.79
CA ARG A 105 -22.72 -17.35 23.68
C ARG A 105 -22.65 -18.77 23.09
N ARG A 106 -21.52 -19.46 23.25
CA ARG A 106 -21.27 -20.78 22.65
C ARG A 106 -21.79 -21.93 23.51
N HIS A 107 -22.06 -21.67 24.79
CA HIS A 107 -22.78 -22.57 25.70
C HIS A 107 -24.07 -21.93 26.19
N PRO A 108 -25.15 -21.88 25.38
CA PRO A 108 -26.46 -21.66 25.96
C PRO A 108 -26.77 -22.88 26.85
N SER A 109 -26.88 -22.63 28.15
CA SER A 109 -27.28 -23.61 29.16
C SER A 109 -28.49 -24.39 28.66
N ARG A 110 -28.36 -25.71 28.62
CA ARG A 110 -29.45 -26.63 28.34
C ARG A 110 -30.10 -27.06 29.65
#